data_AF-A0A1M7Q2W2-F1
#
_entry.id   AF-A0A1M7Q2W2-F1
#
_cell.length_a   1.000
_cell.length_b   1.000
_cell.length_c   1.000
_cell.angle_alpha   90.00
_cell.angle_beta   90.00
_cell.angle_gamma   90.00
#
_symmetry.space_group_name_H-M   'P 1'
#
loop_
_entity.id
_entity.type
_entity.pdbx_description
1 polymer ?
#
loop_
_entity_poly.entity_id
_entity_poly.type
_entity_poly.pdbx_seq_one_letter_code
_entity_poly.pdbx_strand_id
1 'polypeptide(L)'
;MEKKKSGFEEIEKMLQEIGNKIEVLIEKGTKATGEASDEIEKKIKELHKNKEKLEKELKEKKAKFEEQYKGKKGNARPFFEESLLHFKQSVRSLISAINELMK
;
A
#
# COMPACT_ATOMS: atom_id res chain seq x y z
N MET A 1 8.95 2.92 26.24
CA MET A 1 8.72 3.98 25.25
C MET A 1 8.42 3.32 23.92
N GLU A 2 7.15 3.18 23.54
CA GLU A 2 6.80 2.76 22.18
C GLU A 2 7.35 3.81 21.23
N LYS A 3 8.35 3.44 20.41
CA LYS A 3 8.84 4.29 19.34
C LYS A 3 7.62 4.62 18.48
N LYS A 4 7.14 5.87 18.51
CA LYS A 4 6.11 6.35 17.57
C LYS A 4 6.66 6.07 16.18
N LYS A 5 6.19 4.99 15.54
CA LYS A 5 6.53 4.68 14.15
C LYS A 5 6.06 5.88 13.32
N SER A 6 6.92 6.38 12.46
CA SER A 6 6.53 7.44 11.53
C SER A 6 5.36 6.97 10.68
N GLY A 7 4.51 7.90 10.21
CA GLY A 7 3.39 7.56 9.33
C GLY A 7 3.83 6.78 8.09
N PHE A 8 5.05 7.02 7.61
CA PHE A 8 5.67 6.26 6.53
C PHE A 8 5.94 4.80 6.91
N GLU A 9 6.55 4.53 8.06
CA GLU A 9 6.84 3.15 8.51
C GLU A 9 5.56 2.33 8.70
N GLU A 10 4.47 2.97 9.13
CA GLU A 10 3.16 2.31 9.20
C GLU A 10 2.66 1.90 7.82
N ILE A 11 2.78 2.80 6.83
CA ILE A 11 2.35 2.52 5.46
C ILE A 11 3.27 1.51 4.77
N GLU A 12 4.58 1.54 5.04
CA GLU A 12 5.54 0.51 4.58
C GLU A 12 5.12 -0.88 5.07
N LYS A 13 4.76 -1.01 6.36
CA LYS A 13 4.26 -2.27 6.93
C LYS A 13 2.97 -2.73 6.26
N MET A 14 2.05 -1.81 5.98
CA MET A 14 0.80 -2.12 5.29
C MET A 14 1.05 -2.63 3.87
N LEU A 15 1.99 -2.03 3.13
CA LEU A 15 2.37 -2.49 1.78
C LEU A 15 3.07 -3.86 1.81
N GLN A 16 3.88 -4.13 2.84
CA GLN A 16 4.43 -5.46 3.08
C GLN A 16 3.34 -6.50 3.34
N GLU A 17 2.35 -6.15 4.17
CA GLU A 17 1.18 -7.02 4.44
C GLU A 17 0.39 -7.30 3.15
N ILE A 18 0.17 -6.28 2.31
CA ILE A 18 -0.44 -6.42 0.99
C ILE A 18 0.35 -7.43 0.14
N GLY A 19 1.67 -7.30 0.08
CA GLY A 19 2.54 -8.23 -0.63
C GLY A 19 2.34 -9.67 -0.16
N ASN A 20 2.40 -9.90 1.14
CA ASN A 20 2.20 -11.23 1.71
C ASN A 20 0.81 -11.81 1.40
N LYS A 21 -0.25 -10.99 1.45
CA LYS A 21 -1.61 -11.45 1.12
C LYS A 21 -1.79 -11.72 -0.38
N ILE A 22 -1.10 -10.99 -1.25
CA ILE A 22 -1.09 -11.27 -2.70
C ILE A 22 -0.45 -12.64 -2.96
N GLU A 23 0.67 -12.97 -2.31
CA GLU A 23 1.28 -14.30 -2.42
C GLU A 23 0.29 -15.41 -2.02
N VAL A 24 -0.42 -15.24 -0.90
CA VAL A 24 -1.46 -16.18 -0.46
C VAL A 24 -2.59 -16.30 -1.50
N LEU A 25 -2.99 -15.21 -2.14
CA LEU A 25 -3.98 -15.24 -3.20
C LEU A 25 -3.46 -15.97 -4.45
N ILE A 26 -2.19 -15.82 -4.82
CA ILE A 26 -1.57 -16.57 -5.93
C ILE A 26 -1.60 -18.07 -5.64
N GLU A 27 -1.22 -18.49 -4.43
CA GLU A 27 -1.28 -19.89 -4.00
C GLU A 27 -2.72 -20.44 -3.99
N LYS A 28 -3.72 -19.61 -3.69
CA LYS A 28 -5.14 -20.00 -3.76
C LYS A 28 -5.64 -20.06 -5.20
N GLY A 29 -5.27 -19.10 -6.04
CA GLY A 29 -5.67 -19.01 -7.46
C GLY A 29 -5.12 -20.19 -8.27
N THR A 30 -3.87 -20.59 -8.03
CA THR A 30 -3.26 -21.78 -8.65
C THR A 30 -3.96 -23.10 -8.27
N LYS A 31 -4.63 -23.14 -7.11
CA LYS A 31 -5.44 -24.31 -6.68
C LYS A 31 -6.87 -24.27 -7.23
N ALA A 32 -7.35 -23.11 -7.67
CA ALA A 32 -8.65 -22.99 -8.32
C ALA A 32 -8.55 -23.49 -9.78
N THR A 33 -9.55 -24.26 -10.22
CA THR A 33 -9.60 -24.80 -11.60
C THR A 33 -10.76 -24.17 -12.37
N GLY A 34 -10.57 -23.97 -13.68
CA GLY A 34 -11.61 -23.43 -14.59
C GLY A 34 -11.70 -21.90 -14.63
N GLU A 35 -12.83 -21.37 -15.12
CA GLU A 35 -13.07 -19.93 -15.38
C GLU A 35 -12.91 -19.03 -14.15
N ALA A 36 -13.13 -19.56 -12.94
CA ALA A 36 -12.88 -18.86 -11.69
C ALA A 36 -11.39 -18.53 -11.48
N SER A 37 -10.48 -19.35 -12.02
CA SER A 37 -9.03 -19.14 -11.92
C SER A 37 -8.58 -17.93 -12.74
N ASP A 38 -9.09 -17.78 -13.97
CA ASP A 38 -8.74 -16.65 -14.85
C ASP A 38 -9.19 -15.30 -14.29
N GLU A 39 -10.37 -15.25 -13.67
CA GLU A 39 -10.87 -14.01 -13.03
C GLU A 39 -10.04 -13.67 -11.78
N ILE A 40 -9.72 -14.68 -10.95
CA ILE A 40 -8.89 -14.50 -9.75
C ILE A 40 -7.49 -14.03 -10.14
N GLU A 41 -6.87 -14.63 -11.16
CA GLU A 41 -5.57 -14.21 -11.67
C GLU A 41 -5.54 -12.76 -12.14
N LYS A 42 -6.57 -12.33 -12.88
CA LYS A 42 -6.68 -10.94 -13.33
C LYS A 42 -6.74 -9.98 -12.14
N LYS A 43 -7.58 -10.27 -11.15
CA LYS A 43 -7.68 -9.45 -9.92
C LYS A 43 -6.37 -9.43 -9.14
N ILE A 44 -5.67 -10.56 -9.02
CA ILE A 44 -4.35 -10.64 -8.38
C ILE A 44 -3.32 -9.75 -9.11
N LYS A 45 -3.28 -9.82 -10.45
CA LYS A 45 -2.40 -8.97 -11.27
C LYS A 45 -2.69 -7.49 -11.06
N GLU A 46 -3.97 -7.11 -10.97
CA GLU A 46 -4.36 -5.73 -10.66
C GLU A 46 -3.93 -5.29 -9.26
N LEU A 47 -4.12 -6.15 -8.25
CA LEU A 47 -3.67 -5.89 -6.88
C LEU A 47 -2.15 -5.69 -6.81
N HIS A 48 -1.38 -6.50 -7.53
CA HIS A 48 0.07 -6.36 -7.62
C HIS A 48 0.46 -5.02 -8.25
N LYS A 49 -0.15 -4.66 -9.38
CA LYS A 49 0.09 -3.39 -10.05
C LYS A 49 -0.25 -2.19 -9.16
N ASN A 50 -1.36 -2.27 -8.41
CA ASN A 50 -1.77 -1.24 -7.47
C ASN A 50 -0.78 -1.10 -6.30
N LYS A 51 -0.28 -2.23 -5.76
CA LYS A 51 0.78 -2.23 -4.74
C LYS A 51 2.03 -1.54 -5.25
N GLU A 52 2.53 -1.91 -6.43
CA GLU A 52 3.74 -1.30 -7.02
C GLU A 52 3.58 0.20 -7.25
N LYS A 53 2.39 0.64 -7.66
CA LYS A 53 2.06 2.06 -7.81
C LYS A 53 2.16 2.79 -6.46
N LEU A 54 1.54 2.23 -5.41
CA LEU A 54 1.60 2.80 -4.07
C LEU A 54 3.04 2.80 -3.52
N GLU A 55 3.83 1.76 -3.74
CA GLU A 55 5.25 1.74 -3.33
C GLU A 55 6.07 2.85 -3.99
N LYS A 56 5.82 3.15 -5.28
CA LYS A 56 6.43 4.29 -5.98
C LYS A 56 5.99 5.63 -5.39
N GLU A 57 4.69 5.82 -5.21
CA GLU A 57 4.13 7.05 -4.61
C GLU A 57 4.66 7.28 -3.18
N LEU A 58 4.81 6.22 -2.39
CA LEU A 58 5.38 6.28 -1.05
C LEU A 58 6.83 6.78 -1.07
N LYS A 59 7.66 6.23 -1.97
CA LYS A 59 9.05 6.68 -2.18
C LYS A 59 9.11 8.14 -2.57
N GLU A 60 8.27 8.58 -3.52
CA GLU A 60 8.21 9.98 -3.95
C GLU A 60 7.78 10.91 -2.81
N LYS A 61 6.76 10.54 -2.03
CA LYS A 61 6.30 11.32 -0.87
C LYS A 61 7.38 11.41 0.21
N LYS A 62 8.13 10.33 0.44
CA LYS A 62 9.24 10.29 1.41
C LYS A 62 10.39 11.20 0.97
N ALA A 63 10.76 11.16 -0.32
CA ALA A 63 11.78 12.04 -0.87
C ALA A 63 11.36 13.52 -0.79
N LYS A 64 10.12 13.85 -1.19
CA LYS A 64 9.56 15.21 -1.07
C LYS A 64 9.52 15.68 0.38
N PHE A 65 9.16 14.80 1.31
CA PHE A 65 9.19 15.12 2.74
C PHE A 65 10.60 15.46 3.20
N GLU A 66 11.59 14.61 2.92
CA GLU A 66 12.97 14.87 3.34
C GLU A 66 13.52 16.17 2.74
N GLU A 67 13.23 16.47 1.47
CA GLU A 67 13.64 17.71 0.79
C GLU A 67 13.01 18.95 1.43
N GLN A 68 11.68 18.94 1.62
CA GLN A 68 10.94 20.09 2.17
C GLN A 68 11.26 20.32 3.65
N TYR A 69 11.44 19.25 4.43
CA TYR A 69 11.62 19.32 5.88
C TYR A 69 13.07 19.63 6.29
N LYS A 70 14.08 19.17 5.53
CA LYS A 70 15.47 19.60 5.71
C LYS A 70 15.72 21.01 5.16
N GLY A 71 14.98 21.42 4.13
CA GLY A 71 15.18 22.70 3.43
C GLY A 71 14.57 23.92 4.12
N LYS A 72 13.35 23.84 4.67
CA LYS A 72 12.69 25.00 5.33
C LYS A 72 11.71 24.53 6.42
N LYS A 73 11.79 25.12 7.61
CA LYS A 73 10.76 25.06 8.68
C LYS A 73 9.48 25.81 8.27
N GLY A 74 8.94 25.54 7.09
CA GLY A 74 7.80 26.26 6.50
C GLY A 74 6.48 25.51 6.61
N ASN A 75 5.38 26.25 6.44
CA ASN A 75 3.95 25.88 6.58
C ASN A 75 3.45 24.66 5.78
N ALA A 76 4.32 23.82 5.21
CA ALA A 76 3.97 22.63 4.42
C ALA A 76 3.60 21.39 5.26
N ARG A 77 3.86 21.40 6.58
CA ARG A 77 3.53 20.30 7.49
C ARG A 77 2.06 19.83 7.41
N PRO A 78 1.04 20.70 7.57
CA PRO A 78 -0.35 20.26 7.56
C PRO A 78 -0.75 19.61 6.22
N PHE A 79 -0.33 20.18 5.10
CA PHE A 79 -0.57 19.58 3.77
C PHE A 79 0.09 18.21 3.63
N PHE A 80 1.27 18.03 4.22
CA PHE A 80 1.98 16.76 4.18
C PHE A 80 1.28 15.68 5.03
N GLU A 81 0.83 16.03 6.23
CA GLU A 81 0.09 15.13 7.12
C GLU A 81 -1.24 14.68 6.50
N GLU A 82 -1.97 15.61 5.88
CA GLU A 82 -3.20 15.31 5.13
C GLU A 82 -2.92 14.39 3.92
N SER A 83 -1.86 14.69 3.16
CA SER A 83 -1.42 13.87 2.03
C SER A 83 -1.01 12.44 2.44
N LEU A 84 -0.41 12.28 3.62
CA LEU A 84 -0.11 10.98 4.20
C LEU A 84 -1.37 10.25 4.68
N LEU A 85 -2.33 10.96 5.27
CA LEU A 85 -3.58 10.38 5.73
C LEU A 85 -4.37 9.79 4.56
N HIS A 86 -4.53 10.54 3.47
CA HIS A 86 -5.19 10.05 2.26
C HIS A 86 -4.44 8.87 1.65
N PHE A 87 -3.11 8.94 1.60
CA PHE A 87 -2.31 7.84 1.08
C PHE A 87 -2.50 6.56 1.92
N LYS A 88 -2.49 6.69 3.25
CA LYS A 88 -2.79 5.59 4.17
C LYS A 88 -4.19 5.02 3.94
N GLN A 89 -5.20 5.86 3.67
CA GLN A 89 -6.54 5.39 3.31
C GLN A 89 -6.53 4.58 2.01
N SER A 90 -5.81 5.03 0.97
CA SER A 90 -5.66 4.27 -0.28
C SER A 90 -5.04 2.88 -0.05
N VAL A 91 -4.02 2.79 0.82
CA VAL A 91 -3.42 1.51 1.18
C VAL A 91 -4.41 0.63 1.97
N ARG A 92 -5.20 1.21 2.87
CA ARG A 92 -6.28 0.46 3.57
C ARG A 92 -7.34 -0.08 2.62
N SER A 93 -7.77 0.72 1.64
CA SER A 93 -8.73 0.26 0.64
C SER A 93 -8.19 -0.93 -0.17
N LEU A 94 -6.89 -0.94 -0.49
CA LEU A 94 -6.27 -2.07 -1.16
C LEU A 94 -6.24 -3.32 -0.27
N ILE A 95 -5.95 -3.18 1.02
CA ILE A 95 -6.05 -4.29 2.00
C ILE A 95 -7.48 -4.83 2.06
N SER A 96 -8.49 -3.97 2.10
CA SER A 96 -9.89 -4.39 2.11
C SER A 96 -10.26 -5.18 0.86
N ALA A 97 -9.86 -4.71 -0.32
CA ALA A 97 -10.10 -5.42 -1.58
C ALA A 97 -9.45 -6.81 -1.59
N ILE A 98 -8.21 -6.92 -1.08
CA ILE A 98 -7.52 -8.21 -0.93
C ILE A 98 -8.27 -9.13 0.04
N ASN A 99 -8.74 -8.59 1.17
CA ASN A 99 -9.51 -9.35 2.15
C ASN A 99 -10.84 -9.85 1.57
N GLU A 100 -11.49 -9.09 0.70
CA GLU A 100 -12.71 -9.52 0.01
C GLU A 100 -12.47 -10.72 -0.91
N LEU A 101 -11.31 -10.79 -1.58
CA LEU A 101 -10.94 -11.94 -2.40
C LEU A 101 -10.49 -13.17 -1.59
N MET A 102 -10.18 -12.98 -0.30
CA MET A 102 -9.79 -14.06 0.59
C MET A 102 -10.95 -14.69 1.36
N LYS A 103 -12.11 -14.03 1.39
CA LYS A 103 -13.37 -14.54 1.95
C LYS A 103 -13.92 -15.65 1.07
#